data_AF-A0A7S0KLH8-F1
#
_entry.id   AF-A0A7S0KLH8-F1
#
_cell.length_a   1.000
_cell.length_b   1.000
_cell.length_c   1.000
_cell.angle_alpha   90.00
_cell.angle_beta   90.00
_cell.angle_gamma   90.00
#
_symmetry.space_group_name_H-M   'P 1'
#
loop_
_entity.id
_entity.type
_entity.pdbx_description
1 polymer ?
#
loop_
_entity_poly.entity_id
_entity_poly.type
_entity_poly.pdbx_seq_one_letter_code
_entity_poly.pdbx_strand_id
1 'polypeptide(L)'
;GLGGGGGGGGSYCRRLCSWGYVVLGYNKRDGVGVAGGNALDDVVSAQMVDDLIGWARTDVLLAPLVRDGGAMDTADKTDDDIVTAPAKGGVYLLGHSRGGKISMLQACGDERVRAACLLDPVDNTVYAPLGEGFPSAVAKMRNTKDGGPPLLVVGGKYGGDCAPKGSNYLSFLEQSNPKSWGVEVRAGHFQFLDSATLVQRAVCEENPGVADAQVREVSQALMVAHAETVFRGVPREAALRRTMKTLEQSWGDGAFDRVNAQVAPGQKSPELPWVLLRDGISSA
;
A
#
# COMPACT_ATOMS: atom_id res chain seq x y z
N GLY A 1 -3.26 9.38 -6.06
CA GLY A 1 -4.47 9.66 -5.28
C GLY A 1 -4.18 9.37 -3.84
N LEU A 2 -3.76 10.41 -3.12
CA LEU A 2 -3.73 10.51 -1.66
C LEU A 2 -4.19 11.96 -1.43
N GLY A 3 -5.50 12.19 -1.55
CA GLY A 3 -6.12 13.51 -1.48
C GLY A 3 -5.78 14.45 -2.65
N GLY A 4 -6.77 14.83 -3.45
CA GLY A 4 -6.71 16.10 -4.17
C GLY A 4 -6.67 17.21 -3.12
N GLY A 5 -5.50 17.81 -2.90
CA GLY A 5 -5.28 18.84 -1.88
C GLY A 5 -4.49 18.36 -0.66
N GLY A 6 -3.17 18.14 -0.83
CA GLY A 6 -2.15 18.30 0.22
C GLY A 6 -2.21 17.45 1.51
N GLY A 7 -3.24 16.64 1.75
CA GLY A 7 -3.52 16.04 3.07
C GLY A 7 -3.60 14.52 3.13
N GLY A 8 -3.25 13.76 2.07
CA GLY A 8 -3.66 12.35 2.03
C GLY A 8 -2.71 11.30 2.63
N GLY A 9 -1.39 11.51 2.67
CA GLY A 9 -0.48 10.43 3.07
C GLY A 9 0.93 10.82 3.51
N GLY A 10 1.09 12.05 4.01
CA GLY A 10 2.38 12.51 4.55
C GLY A 10 2.88 11.65 5.72
N SER A 11 1.98 11.07 6.53
CA SER A 11 2.38 10.16 7.62
C SER A 11 3.04 8.87 7.12
N TYR A 12 2.57 8.29 6.01
CA TYR A 12 3.22 7.13 5.39
C TYR A 12 4.62 7.47 4.89
N CYS A 13 4.78 8.63 4.26
CA CYS A 13 6.09 9.11 3.82
C CYS A 13 7.04 9.25 5.01
N ARG A 14 6.60 9.93 6.10
CA ARG A 14 7.40 10.10 7.31
C ARG A 14 7.76 8.76 7.95
N ARG A 15 6.85 7.79 7.95
CA ARG A 15 7.12 6.45 8.45
C ARG A 15 8.22 5.76 7.63
N LEU A 16 8.13 5.76 6.30
CA LEU A 16 9.19 5.18 5.47
C LEU A 16 10.53 5.90 5.69
N CYS A 17 10.53 7.23 5.76
CA CYS A 17 11.73 8.00 6.06
C CYS A 17 12.34 7.65 7.43
N SER A 18 11.52 7.41 8.46
CA SER A 18 12.01 7.01 9.79
C SER A 18 12.66 5.63 9.80
N TRP A 19 12.52 4.85 8.73
CA TRP A 19 13.17 3.56 8.53
C TRP A 19 14.33 3.62 7.52
N GLY A 20 14.71 4.82 7.05
CA GLY A 20 15.85 5.03 6.16
C GLY A 20 15.55 4.95 4.67
N TYR A 21 14.26 5.02 4.28
CA TYR A 21 13.87 5.13 2.87
C TYR A 21 13.82 6.60 2.42
N VAL A 22 14.13 6.86 1.15
CA VAL A 22 13.90 8.17 0.52
C VAL A 22 12.53 8.13 -0.15
N VAL A 23 11.69 9.12 0.13
CA VAL A 23 10.31 9.17 -0.38
C VAL A 23 10.09 10.40 -1.25
N LEU A 24 9.62 10.17 -2.48
CA LEU A 24 9.14 11.22 -3.38
C LEU A 24 7.62 11.30 -3.30
N GLY A 25 7.12 12.33 -2.63
CA GLY A 25 5.71 12.70 -2.67
C GLY A 25 5.45 13.62 -3.86
N TYR A 26 4.43 13.34 -4.65
CA TYR A 26 4.01 14.22 -5.74
C TYR A 26 2.54 14.62 -5.56
N ASN A 27 2.23 15.83 -6.01
CA ASN A 27 0.87 16.36 -6.02
C ASN A 27 0.44 16.60 -7.46
N LYS A 28 -0.81 16.26 -7.76
CA LYS A 28 -1.45 16.71 -9.01
C LYS A 28 -2.11 18.04 -8.70
N ARG A 29 -1.62 19.12 -9.31
CA ARG A 29 -2.37 20.38 -9.34
C ARG A 29 -3.31 20.30 -10.52
N ASP A 30 -4.53 19.88 -10.27
CA ASP A 30 -5.62 20.02 -11.23
C ASP A 30 -6.01 21.50 -11.22
N GLY A 31 -5.34 22.29 -12.05
CA GLY A 31 -5.74 23.66 -12.30
C GLY A 31 -7.10 23.66 -13.00
N VAL A 32 -8.00 24.53 -12.56
CA VAL A 32 -9.38 24.76 -13.03
C VAL A 32 -10.43 23.94 -12.28
N GLY A 33 -11.25 24.66 -11.50
CA GLY A 33 -12.31 24.12 -10.67
C GLY A 33 -13.46 23.59 -11.49
N VAL A 34 -13.40 22.31 -11.84
CA VAL A 34 -14.59 21.55 -12.20
C VAL A 34 -15.03 20.82 -10.94
N ALA A 35 -16.08 21.33 -10.31
CA ALA A 35 -16.89 20.57 -9.37
C ALA A 35 -17.43 19.34 -10.13
N GLY A 36 -16.67 18.23 -10.14
CA GLY A 36 -17.10 17.00 -10.80
C GLY A 36 -16.07 16.11 -11.50
N GLY A 37 -14.75 16.35 -11.49
CA GLY A 37 -13.85 15.38 -12.13
C GLY A 37 -12.36 15.64 -11.97
N ASN A 38 -11.62 14.61 -11.52
CA ASN A 38 -10.17 14.49 -11.71
C ASN A 38 -9.89 14.58 -13.22
N ALA A 39 -9.47 15.74 -13.72
CA ALA A 39 -9.31 15.99 -15.15
C ALA A 39 -8.05 15.35 -15.79
N LEU A 40 -7.37 14.43 -15.10
CA LEU A 40 -6.30 13.61 -15.66
C LEU A 40 -6.70 12.13 -15.59
N ASP A 41 -6.77 11.49 -16.75
CA ASP A 41 -7.06 10.06 -16.89
C ASP A 41 -5.96 9.17 -16.25
N ASP A 42 -6.23 7.87 -16.11
CA ASP A 42 -5.30 6.93 -15.46
C ASP A 42 -4.02 6.68 -16.26
N VAL A 43 -4.07 6.78 -17.59
CA VAL A 43 -2.92 6.58 -18.48
C VAL A 43 -1.92 7.72 -18.30
N VAL A 44 -2.38 8.97 -18.40
CA VAL A 44 -1.56 10.16 -18.16
C VAL A 44 -1.03 10.14 -16.72
N SER A 45 -1.87 9.72 -15.78
CA SER A 45 -1.47 9.59 -14.38
C SER A 45 -0.33 8.59 -14.16
N ALA A 46 -0.35 7.45 -14.86
CA ALA A 46 0.73 6.46 -14.79
C ALA A 46 1.99 6.99 -15.48
N GLN A 47 1.85 7.65 -16.64
CA GLN A 47 2.99 8.28 -17.33
C GLN A 47 3.68 9.34 -16.47
N MET A 48 2.94 10.13 -15.69
CA MET A 48 3.55 11.06 -14.73
C MET A 48 4.40 10.34 -13.68
N VAL A 49 4.01 9.14 -13.24
CA VAL A 49 4.81 8.34 -12.31
C VAL A 49 6.06 7.82 -13.01
N ASP A 50 5.94 7.37 -14.27
CA ASP A 50 7.07 6.98 -15.11
C ASP A 50 8.10 8.11 -15.25
N ASP A 51 7.64 9.32 -15.57
CA ASP A 51 8.46 10.51 -15.74
C ASP A 51 9.16 10.89 -14.42
N LEU A 52 8.50 10.77 -13.28
CA LEU A 52 9.09 11.00 -11.96
C LEU A 52 10.20 9.99 -11.65
N ILE A 53 10.00 8.71 -11.96
CA ILE A 53 11.04 7.68 -11.81
C ILE A 53 12.19 7.97 -12.79
N GLY A 54 11.87 8.38 -14.02
CA GLY A 54 12.84 8.81 -15.03
C GLY A 54 13.71 9.97 -14.54
N TRP A 55 13.09 11.02 -14.03
CA TRP A 55 13.78 12.17 -13.44
C TRP A 55 14.68 11.75 -12.26
N ALA A 56 14.19 10.89 -11.36
CA ALA A 56 14.98 10.41 -10.22
C ALA A 56 16.24 9.64 -10.66
N ARG A 57 16.27 9.04 -11.86
CA ARG A 57 17.50 8.44 -12.42
C ARG A 57 18.52 9.46 -12.95
N THR A 58 18.09 10.67 -13.23
CA THR A 58 18.96 11.77 -13.70
C THR A 58 19.51 12.59 -12.55
N ASP A 59 18.87 12.55 -11.39
CA ASP A 59 19.33 13.25 -10.18
C ASP A 59 20.53 12.53 -9.54
N VAL A 60 21.57 13.27 -9.19
CA VAL A 60 22.83 12.71 -8.68
C VAL A 60 22.69 11.99 -7.34
N LEU A 61 21.72 12.40 -6.51
CA LEU A 61 21.49 11.82 -5.19
C LEU A 61 20.54 10.63 -5.25
N LEU A 62 19.57 10.67 -6.16
CA LEU A 62 18.54 9.64 -6.27
C LEU A 62 18.93 8.51 -7.24
N ALA A 63 19.74 8.80 -8.26
CA ALA A 63 20.14 7.81 -9.26
C ALA A 63 20.72 6.52 -8.66
N PRO A 64 21.58 6.56 -7.61
CA PRO A 64 22.08 5.33 -6.98
C PRO A 64 20.99 4.48 -6.33
N LEU A 65 19.91 5.10 -5.85
CA LEU A 65 18.79 4.40 -5.20
C LEU A 65 17.84 3.78 -6.21
N VAL A 66 17.75 4.35 -7.41
CA VAL A 66 16.87 3.86 -8.49
C VAL A 66 17.57 2.85 -9.40
N ARG A 67 18.91 2.80 -9.38
CA ARG A 67 19.70 1.92 -10.27
C ARG A 67 19.77 0.47 -9.78
N ASP A 68 19.46 -0.40 -10.73
CA ASP A 68 19.67 -1.85 -10.84
C ASP A 68 19.12 -2.76 -9.74
N GLY A 69 17.89 -3.21 -10.01
CA GLY A 69 17.35 -4.50 -9.57
C GLY A 69 18.09 -5.66 -10.22
N GLY A 70 19.35 -5.89 -9.82
CA GLY A 70 20.00 -7.18 -10.01
C GLY A 70 19.09 -8.28 -9.48
N ALA A 71 19.10 -9.45 -10.15
CA ALA A 71 18.20 -10.57 -9.86
C ALA A 71 18.05 -10.80 -8.35
N MET A 72 16.87 -11.31 -7.96
CA MET A 72 16.59 -11.77 -6.61
C MET A 72 17.44 -13.02 -6.34
N ASP A 73 18.76 -12.83 -6.26
CA ASP A 73 19.71 -13.91 -6.02
C ASP A 73 19.38 -14.52 -4.68
N THR A 74 19.24 -15.83 -4.74
CA THR A 74 18.70 -16.70 -3.72
C THR A 74 19.49 -16.58 -2.43
N ALA A 75 18.77 -16.32 -1.34
CA ALA A 75 19.06 -16.71 0.03
C ALA A 75 20.55 -16.80 0.39
N ASP A 76 21.10 -15.72 0.94
CA ASP A 76 22.22 -15.89 1.86
C ASP A 76 21.66 -16.49 3.15
N LYS A 77 21.83 -17.80 3.30
CA LYS A 77 21.38 -18.59 4.45
C LYS A 77 22.36 -18.42 5.59
N THR A 78 22.32 -17.26 6.24
CA THR A 78 22.89 -17.14 7.59
C THR A 78 21.84 -16.53 8.48
N ASP A 79 21.11 -17.40 9.18
CA ASP A 79 20.44 -17.05 10.42
C ASP A 79 21.52 -16.45 11.34
N ASP A 80 21.52 -15.11 11.48
CA ASP A 80 21.79 -14.37 12.73
C ASP A 80 22.30 -12.93 12.54
N ASP A 81 22.53 -12.43 11.31
CA ASP A 81 22.91 -11.02 11.11
C ASP A 81 22.01 -10.30 10.08
N ILE A 82 20.92 -9.70 10.58
CA ILE A 82 20.00 -8.82 9.83
C ILE A 82 20.68 -7.52 9.34
N VAL A 83 21.95 -7.28 9.68
CA VAL A 83 22.65 -6.01 9.48
C VAL A 83 23.49 -5.96 8.19
N THR A 84 23.74 -7.09 7.51
CA THR A 84 24.77 -7.14 6.44
C THR A 84 24.27 -7.37 5.02
N ALA A 85 22.98 -7.66 4.79
CA ALA A 85 22.46 -7.79 3.43
C ALA A 85 22.50 -6.42 2.72
N PRO A 86 23.21 -6.27 1.58
CA PRO A 86 23.30 -4.99 0.90
C PRO A 86 21.91 -4.58 0.42
N ALA A 87 21.46 -3.38 0.82
CA ALA A 87 20.20 -2.81 0.37
C ALA A 87 20.21 -2.73 -1.16
N LYS A 88 19.34 -3.52 -1.82
CA LYS A 88 19.24 -3.51 -3.28
C LYS A 88 18.37 -2.31 -3.68
N GLY A 89 18.85 -1.46 -4.59
CA GLY A 89 18.10 -0.31 -5.11
C GLY A 89 16.78 -0.71 -5.79
N GLY A 90 15.97 0.28 -6.14
CA GLY A 90 14.71 0.13 -6.87
C GLY A 90 13.58 0.99 -6.32
N VAL A 91 12.47 1.02 -7.04
CA VAL A 91 11.31 1.86 -6.71
C VAL A 91 10.26 1.07 -5.95
N TYR A 92 9.72 1.69 -4.90
CA TYR A 92 8.57 1.20 -4.14
C TYR A 92 7.39 2.14 -4.36
N LEU A 93 6.31 1.65 -4.96
CA LEU A 93 5.12 2.46 -5.23
C LEU A 93 4.08 2.30 -4.11
N LEU A 94 3.60 3.42 -3.57
CA LEU A 94 2.52 3.47 -2.59
C LEU A 94 1.32 4.19 -3.19
N GLY A 95 0.11 3.64 -3.06
CA GLY A 95 -1.09 4.29 -3.55
C GLY A 95 -2.35 3.92 -2.78
N HIS A 96 -3.24 4.90 -2.58
CA HIS A 96 -4.58 4.70 -1.99
C HIS A 96 -5.67 4.79 -3.05
N SER A 97 -6.73 3.98 -2.94
CA SER A 97 -7.90 4.06 -3.84
C SER A 97 -7.48 4.00 -5.33
N ARG A 98 -7.92 4.96 -6.15
CA ARG A 98 -7.46 5.17 -7.53
C ARG A 98 -5.93 5.32 -7.65
N GLY A 99 -5.28 5.89 -6.63
CA GLY A 99 -3.82 5.93 -6.55
C GLY A 99 -3.18 4.54 -6.55
N GLY A 100 -3.81 3.54 -5.92
CA GLY A 100 -3.31 2.16 -5.95
C GLY A 100 -3.43 1.52 -7.33
N LYS A 101 -4.53 1.79 -8.04
CA LYS A 101 -4.71 1.43 -9.45
C LYS A 101 -3.60 2.01 -10.33
N ILE A 102 -3.35 3.33 -10.23
CA ILE A 102 -2.28 4.01 -10.98
C ILE A 102 -0.91 3.41 -10.66
N SER A 103 -0.63 3.15 -9.38
CA SER A 103 0.63 2.51 -8.97
C SER A 103 0.82 1.15 -9.64
N MET A 104 -0.22 0.30 -9.72
CA MET A 104 -0.10 -0.99 -10.40
C MET A 104 -0.07 -0.89 -11.92
N LEU A 105 -0.78 0.08 -12.51
CA LEU A 105 -0.65 0.37 -13.94
C LEU A 105 0.81 0.69 -14.29
N GLN A 106 1.51 1.48 -13.48
CA GLN A 106 2.94 1.72 -13.68
C GLN A 106 3.79 0.49 -13.36
N ALA A 107 3.59 -0.13 -12.19
CA ALA A 107 4.43 -1.22 -11.70
C ALA A 107 4.49 -2.43 -12.65
N CYS A 108 3.37 -2.77 -13.31
CA CYS A 108 3.32 -3.88 -14.26
C CYS A 108 4.08 -3.61 -15.58
N GLY A 109 4.46 -2.37 -15.87
CA GLY A 109 5.18 -1.99 -17.10
C GLY A 109 6.61 -1.52 -16.89
N ASP A 110 7.10 -1.49 -15.65
CA ASP A 110 8.35 -0.81 -15.30
C ASP A 110 9.22 -1.68 -14.38
N GLU A 111 10.30 -2.24 -14.94
CA GLU A 111 11.26 -3.10 -14.24
C GLU A 111 11.98 -2.40 -13.08
N ARG A 112 11.99 -1.06 -13.05
CA ARG A 112 12.57 -0.29 -11.93
C ARG A 112 11.71 -0.42 -10.67
N VAL A 113 10.41 -0.72 -10.82
CA VAL A 113 9.49 -0.93 -9.71
C VAL A 113 9.64 -2.34 -9.16
N ARG A 114 10.16 -2.44 -7.94
CA ARG A 114 10.46 -3.73 -7.31
C ARG A 114 9.38 -4.23 -6.37
N ALA A 115 8.50 -3.34 -5.91
CA ALA A 115 7.35 -3.69 -5.11
C ALA A 115 6.33 -2.56 -5.10
N ALA A 116 5.11 -2.88 -4.69
CA ALA A 116 4.08 -1.89 -4.41
C ALA A 116 3.32 -2.19 -3.11
N CYS A 117 2.81 -1.14 -2.48
CA CYS A 117 1.87 -1.21 -1.36
C CYS A 117 0.61 -0.43 -1.73
N LEU A 118 -0.53 -1.09 -1.61
CA LEU A 118 -1.82 -0.52 -1.97
C LEU A 118 -2.71 -0.42 -0.74
N LEU A 119 -3.16 0.79 -0.45
CA LEU A 119 -4.08 1.09 0.64
C LEU A 119 -5.49 1.16 0.06
N ASP A 120 -6.28 0.14 0.33
CA ASP A 120 -7.65 -0.02 -0.16
C ASP A 120 -7.81 0.37 -1.65
N PRO A 121 -7.06 -0.28 -2.56
CA PRO A 121 -7.05 0.08 -3.97
C PRO A 121 -8.40 -0.20 -4.64
N VAL A 122 -8.70 0.60 -5.66
CA VAL A 122 -9.95 0.48 -6.40
C VAL A 122 -9.68 0.55 -7.90
N ASP A 123 -10.10 -0.48 -8.61
CA ASP A 123 -9.86 -0.66 -10.04
C ASP A 123 -10.90 0.06 -10.90
N ASN A 124 -12.15 0.02 -10.45
CA ASN A 124 -13.30 0.54 -11.18
C ASN A 124 -14.38 0.99 -10.19
N THR A 125 -14.99 2.14 -10.46
CA THR A 125 -16.16 2.62 -9.71
C THR A 125 -17.17 3.25 -10.67
N VAL A 126 -18.39 3.50 -10.18
CA VAL A 126 -19.38 4.30 -10.91
C VAL A 126 -18.90 5.72 -11.20
N TYR A 127 -17.95 6.24 -10.42
CA TYR A 127 -17.40 7.59 -10.57
C TYR A 127 -16.17 7.66 -11.49
N ALA A 128 -15.53 6.52 -11.76
CA ALA A 128 -14.39 6.39 -12.65
C ALA A 128 -14.49 5.04 -13.41
N PRO A 129 -15.47 4.94 -14.34
CA PRO A 129 -15.71 3.71 -15.08
C PRO A 129 -14.52 3.36 -15.99
N LEU A 130 -14.33 2.07 -16.25
CA LEU A 130 -13.36 1.61 -17.25
C LEU A 130 -13.69 2.19 -18.63
N GLY A 131 -12.66 2.61 -19.36
CA GLY A 131 -12.81 3.19 -20.68
C GLY A 131 -11.49 3.68 -21.26
N GLU A 132 -11.56 4.40 -22.37
CA GLU A 132 -10.40 5.10 -22.93
C GLU A 132 -9.81 6.06 -21.89
N GLY A 133 -8.49 5.98 -21.67
CA GLY A 133 -7.81 6.70 -20.58
C GLY A 133 -7.94 6.09 -19.18
N PHE A 134 -8.87 5.14 -18.95
CA PHE A 134 -9.13 4.53 -17.65
C PHE A 134 -9.03 2.99 -17.67
N PRO A 135 -7.87 2.41 -18.06
CA PRO A 135 -7.70 0.95 -18.15
C PRO A 135 -7.79 0.28 -16.77
N SER A 136 -8.13 -1.01 -16.73
CA SER A 136 -8.10 -1.82 -15.50
C SER A 136 -6.66 -2.23 -15.13
N ALA A 137 -6.25 -1.93 -13.90
CA ALA A 137 -5.00 -2.41 -13.32
C ALA A 137 -5.05 -3.92 -13.04
N VAL A 138 -6.18 -4.43 -12.55
CA VAL A 138 -6.40 -5.86 -12.30
C VAL A 138 -6.26 -6.67 -13.60
N ALA A 139 -6.80 -6.17 -14.71
CA ALA A 139 -6.63 -6.80 -16.02
C ALA A 139 -5.16 -6.75 -16.49
N LYS A 140 -4.45 -5.63 -16.25
CA LYS A 140 -3.02 -5.53 -16.56
C LYS A 140 -2.19 -6.52 -15.73
N MET A 141 -2.46 -6.65 -14.44
CA MET A 141 -1.79 -7.61 -13.54
C MET A 141 -1.94 -9.04 -14.07
N ARG A 142 -3.16 -9.46 -14.41
CA ARG A 142 -3.43 -10.79 -15.00
C ARG A 142 -2.59 -11.09 -16.25
N ASN A 143 -2.36 -10.07 -17.08
CA ASN A 143 -1.60 -10.20 -18.32
C ASN A 143 -0.09 -9.96 -18.14
N THR A 144 0.35 -9.62 -16.92
CA THR A 144 1.76 -9.42 -16.59
C THR A 144 2.32 -10.71 -16.01
N LYS A 145 3.56 -11.04 -16.37
CA LYS A 145 4.25 -12.20 -15.82
C LYS A 145 4.21 -12.15 -14.28
N ASP A 146 3.81 -13.26 -13.68
CA ASP A 146 3.67 -13.43 -12.23
C ASP A 146 2.82 -12.32 -11.57
N GLY A 147 1.85 -11.70 -12.26
CA GLY A 147 0.99 -10.67 -11.66
C GLY A 147 1.67 -9.30 -11.42
N GLY A 148 2.91 -9.10 -11.88
CA GLY A 148 3.72 -7.91 -11.61
C GLY A 148 4.69 -8.09 -10.43
N PRO A 149 5.22 -6.99 -9.84
CA PRO A 149 6.14 -7.08 -8.71
C PRO A 149 5.42 -7.52 -7.42
N PRO A 150 6.16 -7.99 -6.40
CA PRO A 150 5.62 -8.27 -5.07
C PRO A 150 4.75 -7.14 -4.52
N LEU A 151 3.56 -7.51 -4.05
CA LEU A 151 2.51 -6.60 -3.65
C LEU A 151 2.12 -6.80 -2.18
N LEU A 152 2.02 -5.71 -1.43
CA LEU A 152 1.23 -5.65 -0.21
C LEU A 152 -0.09 -4.97 -0.50
N VAL A 153 -1.20 -5.59 -0.12
CA VAL A 153 -2.51 -4.95 -0.14
C VAL A 153 -3.06 -4.82 1.28
N VAL A 154 -3.40 -3.60 1.70
CA VAL A 154 -4.10 -3.34 2.96
C VAL A 154 -5.51 -2.87 2.64
N GLY A 155 -6.48 -3.78 2.70
CA GLY A 155 -7.89 -3.53 2.36
C GLY A 155 -8.72 -3.03 3.53
N GLY A 156 -9.68 -2.15 3.25
CA GLY A 156 -10.68 -1.71 4.23
C GLY A 156 -11.94 -2.56 4.13
N LYS A 157 -12.34 -3.20 5.24
CA LYS A 157 -13.56 -4.02 5.28
C LYS A 157 -14.83 -3.25 4.90
N TYR A 158 -14.91 -1.97 5.24
CA TYR A 158 -16.11 -1.13 5.13
C TYR A 158 -15.99 -0.15 3.95
N GLY A 159 -15.59 -0.64 2.77
CA GLY A 159 -15.36 0.21 1.60
C GLY A 159 -16.63 0.66 0.84
N GLY A 160 -17.74 -0.07 0.98
CA GLY A 160 -19.03 0.24 0.34
C GLY A 160 -18.93 0.50 -1.17
N ASP A 161 -19.70 1.49 -1.65
CA ASP A 161 -19.73 1.92 -3.06
C ASP A 161 -18.41 2.52 -3.55
N CYS A 162 -17.54 2.91 -2.62
CA CYS A 162 -16.24 3.51 -2.93
C CYS A 162 -15.17 2.47 -3.23
N ALA A 163 -15.31 1.26 -2.67
CA ALA A 163 -14.48 0.09 -2.99
C ALA A 163 -15.37 -1.13 -3.26
N PRO A 164 -16.12 -1.11 -4.39
CA PRO A 164 -17.14 -2.10 -4.67
C PRO A 164 -16.53 -3.49 -4.86
N LYS A 165 -17.28 -4.52 -4.44
CA LYS A 165 -16.88 -5.92 -4.59
C LYS A 165 -16.59 -6.25 -6.06
N GLY A 166 -15.48 -6.95 -6.32
CA GLY A 166 -15.03 -7.28 -7.68
C GLY A 166 -14.23 -6.17 -8.36
N SER A 167 -13.99 -5.04 -7.69
CA SER A 167 -13.10 -3.98 -8.16
C SER A 167 -12.27 -3.37 -7.01
N ASN A 168 -12.12 -4.12 -5.91
CA ASN A 168 -11.46 -3.69 -4.68
C ASN A 168 -10.20 -4.51 -4.38
N TYR A 169 -9.63 -4.31 -3.19
CA TYR A 169 -8.40 -4.95 -2.71
C TYR A 169 -8.33 -6.47 -2.92
N LEU A 170 -9.46 -7.20 -2.83
CA LEU A 170 -9.48 -8.65 -3.06
C LEU A 170 -9.10 -8.99 -4.50
N SER A 171 -9.63 -8.24 -5.48
CA SER A 171 -9.32 -8.44 -6.89
C SER A 171 -7.86 -8.12 -7.21
N PHE A 172 -7.26 -7.14 -6.53
CA PHE A 172 -5.81 -6.90 -6.65
C PHE A 172 -5.01 -8.06 -6.08
N LEU A 173 -5.37 -8.56 -4.89
CA LEU A 173 -4.65 -9.67 -4.25
C LEU A 173 -4.77 -10.97 -5.06
N GLU A 174 -5.95 -11.27 -5.62
CA GLU A 174 -6.19 -12.47 -6.45
C GLU A 174 -5.34 -12.51 -7.73
N GLN A 175 -5.01 -11.35 -8.32
CA GLN A 175 -4.21 -11.27 -9.54
C GLN A 175 -2.73 -10.98 -9.27
N SER A 176 -2.33 -10.94 -8.00
CA SER A 176 -0.99 -10.51 -7.59
C SER A 176 0.06 -11.62 -7.68
N ASN A 177 1.32 -11.20 -7.60
CA ASN A 177 2.47 -12.10 -7.55
C ASN A 177 2.39 -13.11 -6.41
N PRO A 178 2.87 -14.36 -6.56
CA PRO A 178 2.89 -15.34 -5.45
C PRO A 178 3.70 -14.91 -4.21
N LYS A 179 4.56 -13.88 -4.33
CA LYS A 179 5.29 -13.27 -3.20
C LYS A 179 4.50 -12.15 -2.52
N SER A 180 3.30 -11.86 -3.02
CA SER A 180 2.40 -10.84 -2.49
C SER A 180 1.60 -11.38 -1.32
N TRP A 181 1.05 -10.48 -0.52
CA TRP A 181 0.19 -10.82 0.60
C TRP A 181 -0.72 -9.65 0.96
N GLY A 182 -1.79 -9.94 1.69
CA GLY A 182 -2.79 -8.93 2.03
C GLY A 182 -3.31 -9.00 3.45
N VAL A 183 -3.77 -7.85 3.94
CA VAL A 183 -4.38 -7.68 5.26
C VAL A 183 -5.67 -6.88 5.11
N GLU A 184 -6.71 -7.27 5.83
CA GLU A 184 -7.97 -6.53 5.95
C GLU A 184 -7.96 -5.86 7.29
N VAL A 185 -8.10 -4.54 7.28
CA VAL A 185 -8.32 -3.78 8.49
C VAL A 185 -9.81 -3.49 8.60
N ARG A 186 -10.34 -3.45 9.83
CA ARG A 186 -11.71 -3.04 10.11
C ARG A 186 -11.87 -1.53 9.94
N ALA A 187 -11.64 -1.04 8.72
CA ALA A 187 -11.63 0.36 8.36
C ALA A 187 -12.57 0.62 7.18
N GLY A 188 -13.07 1.85 7.10
CA GLY A 188 -13.68 2.43 5.92
C GLY A 188 -12.66 2.98 4.94
N HIS A 189 -13.11 3.27 3.72
CA HIS A 189 -12.26 3.60 2.59
C HIS A 189 -11.32 4.79 2.83
N PHE A 190 -11.79 5.81 3.55
CA PHE A 190 -11.04 7.05 3.78
C PHE A 190 -10.29 7.11 5.11
N GLN A 191 -10.42 6.11 5.98
CA GLN A 191 -9.70 6.06 7.26
C GLN A 191 -8.18 5.85 7.09
N PHE A 192 -7.74 5.52 5.88
CA PHE A 192 -6.33 5.44 5.52
C PHE A 192 -5.66 6.80 5.32
N LEU A 193 -6.41 7.90 5.15
CA LEU A 193 -5.86 9.24 4.88
C LEU A 193 -5.45 9.97 6.17
N ASP A 194 -4.45 10.85 6.09
CA ASP A 194 -4.09 11.74 7.22
C ASP A 194 -5.24 12.69 7.57
N SER A 195 -5.91 13.21 6.55
CA SER A 195 -7.15 13.96 6.68
C SER A 195 -8.12 13.61 5.55
N ALA A 196 -9.33 13.19 5.93
CA ALA A 196 -10.45 13.01 5.02
C ALA A 196 -11.44 14.18 5.18
N THR A 197 -11.93 14.72 4.07
CA THR A 197 -12.95 15.77 4.07
C THR A 197 -14.32 15.21 4.47
N LEU A 198 -15.21 16.04 5.03
CA LEU A 198 -16.56 15.61 5.41
C LEU A 198 -17.35 15.01 4.24
N VAL A 199 -17.17 15.54 3.02
CA VAL A 199 -17.83 15.02 1.82
C VAL A 199 -17.33 13.62 1.47
N GLN A 200 -16.03 13.37 1.57
CA GLN A 200 -15.47 12.03 1.37
C GLN A 200 -16.05 11.02 2.36
N ARG A 201 -16.15 11.40 3.64
CA ARG A 201 -16.74 10.54 4.67
C ARG A 201 -18.23 10.28 4.49
N ALA A 202 -18.97 11.26 3.98
CA ALA A 202 -20.42 11.12 3.78
C ALA A 202 -20.79 10.18 2.63
N VAL A 203 -19.89 9.99 1.66
CA VAL A 203 -20.15 9.17 0.46
C VAL A 203 -19.79 7.70 0.68
N CYS A 204 -18.87 7.39 1.59
CA CYS A 204 -18.40 6.02 1.83
C CYS A 204 -18.70 5.58 3.25
N GLU A 205 -18.92 4.28 3.42
CA GLU A 205 -19.06 3.68 4.75
C GLU A 205 -17.76 3.88 5.56
N GLU A 206 -17.91 4.16 6.86
CA GLU A 206 -16.81 4.25 7.82
C GLU A 206 -17.04 3.26 8.96
N ASN A 207 -15.95 2.82 9.61
CA ASN A 207 -16.07 2.13 10.89
C ASN A 207 -15.75 3.11 12.03
N PRO A 208 -16.76 3.71 12.69
CA PRO A 208 -16.53 4.60 13.81
C PRO A 208 -15.93 3.88 15.04
N GLY A 209 -15.94 2.55 15.07
CA GLY A 209 -15.37 1.75 16.15
C GLY A 209 -13.85 1.63 16.13
N VAL A 210 -13.16 2.11 15.10
CA VAL A 210 -11.68 2.11 15.00
C VAL A 210 -11.22 3.51 14.62
N ALA A 211 -10.26 4.06 15.37
CA ALA A 211 -9.74 5.39 15.08
C ALA A 211 -8.86 5.40 13.83
N ASP A 212 -8.96 6.44 12.99
CA ASP A 212 -8.16 6.55 11.76
C ASP A 212 -6.65 6.47 12.02
N ALA A 213 -6.20 7.00 13.15
CA ALA A 213 -4.79 6.89 13.54
C ALA A 213 -4.35 5.43 13.66
N GLN A 214 -5.18 4.58 14.28
CA GLN A 214 -4.88 3.16 14.42
C GLN A 214 -4.84 2.46 13.06
N VAL A 215 -5.80 2.76 12.18
CA VAL A 215 -5.83 2.24 10.80
C VAL A 215 -4.54 2.60 10.06
N ARG A 216 -4.14 3.87 10.11
CA ARG A 216 -2.92 4.36 9.47
C ARG A 216 -1.67 3.72 10.05
N GLU A 217 -1.54 3.65 11.37
CA GLU A 217 -0.33 3.16 12.02
C GLU A 217 -0.12 1.65 11.79
N VAL A 218 -1.19 0.87 11.74
CA VAL A 218 -1.14 -0.54 11.34
C VAL A 218 -0.74 -0.67 9.87
N SER A 219 -1.40 0.09 8.99
CA SER A 219 -1.09 0.11 7.55
C SER A 219 0.36 0.50 7.29
N GLN A 220 0.87 1.46 8.05
CA GLN A 220 2.26 1.91 8.05
C GLN A 220 3.24 0.82 8.50
N ALA A 221 2.93 0.10 9.58
CA ALA A 221 3.77 -1.00 10.08
C ALA A 221 3.86 -2.14 9.05
N LEU A 222 2.75 -2.48 8.40
CA LEU A 222 2.69 -3.46 7.32
C LEU A 222 3.49 -3.01 6.09
N MET A 223 3.30 -1.75 5.67
CA MET A 223 4.02 -1.13 4.56
C MET A 223 5.53 -1.19 4.74
N VAL A 224 6.02 -0.86 5.94
CA VAL A 224 7.44 -0.95 6.27
C VAL A 224 7.91 -2.39 6.26
N ALA A 225 7.18 -3.33 6.87
CA ALA A 225 7.58 -4.73 6.90
C ALA A 225 7.75 -5.31 5.48
N HIS A 226 6.84 -4.95 4.57
CA HIS A 226 6.94 -5.32 3.16
C HIS A 226 8.17 -4.71 2.49
N ALA A 227 8.45 -3.42 2.71
CA ALA A 227 9.64 -2.78 2.18
C ALA A 227 10.93 -3.44 2.69
N GLU A 228 11.03 -3.71 3.99
CA GLU A 228 12.18 -4.41 4.58
C GLU A 228 12.38 -5.79 3.95
N THR A 229 11.29 -6.51 3.69
CA THR A 229 11.33 -7.84 3.06
C THR A 229 11.90 -7.76 1.65
N VAL A 230 11.49 -6.77 0.85
CA VAL A 230 11.86 -6.68 -0.57
C VAL A 230 13.25 -6.05 -0.78
N PHE A 231 13.56 -5.00 -0.03
CA PHE A 231 14.75 -4.17 -0.28
C PHE A 231 15.94 -4.57 0.59
N ARG A 232 15.69 -5.16 1.77
CA ARG A 232 16.73 -5.58 2.72
C ARG A 232 16.79 -7.10 2.92
N GLY A 233 15.89 -7.85 2.29
CA GLY A 233 15.88 -9.32 2.37
C GLY A 233 15.54 -9.86 3.76
N VAL A 234 14.97 -9.04 4.65
CA VAL A 234 14.57 -9.49 5.98
C VAL A 234 13.41 -10.48 5.84
N PRO A 235 13.43 -11.66 6.50
CA PRO A 235 12.30 -12.58 6.46
C PRO A 235 11.00 -11.87 6.90
N ARG A 236 9.91 -12.11 6.17
CA ARG A 236 8.63 -11.40 6.36
C ARG A 236 8.16 -11.43 7.81
N GLU A 237 8.18 -12.60 8.44
CA GLU A 237 7.74 -12.80 9.82
C GLU A 237 8.61 -12.00 10.81
N ALA A 238 9.91 -11.90 10.55
CA ALA A 238 10.83 -11.08 11.34
C ALA A 238 10.57 -9.57 11.13
N ALA A 239 10.35 -9.14 9.88
CA ALA A 239 10.00 -7.77 9.55
C ALA A 239 8.68 -7.34 10.20
N LEU A 240 7.64 -8.18 10.09
CA LEU A 240 6.34 -7.98 10.72
C LEU A 240 6.45 -7.91 12.25
N ARG A 241 7.15 -8.86 12.88
CA ARG A 241 7.35 -8.86 14.33
C ARG A 241 8.04 -7.57 14.77
N ARG A 242 9.07 -7.13 14.04
CA ARG A 242 9.81 -5.90 14.36
C ARG A 242 8.91 -4.67 14.24
N THR A 243 8.19 -4.49 13.14
CA THR A 243 7.36 -3.30 12.95
C THR A 243 6.15 -3.26 13.89
N MET A 244 5.54 -4.42 14.16
CA MET A 244 4.43 -4.53 15.10
C MET A 244 4.89 -4.27 16.54
N LYS A 245 6.07 -4.75 16.94
CA LYS A 245 6.64 -4.43 18.25
C LYS A 245 6.89 -2.92 18.41
N THR A 246 7.44 -2.27 17.38
CA THR A 246 7.61 -0.80 17.39
C THR A 246 6.27 -0.06 17.47
N LEU A 247 5.23 -0.57 16.80
CA LEU A 247 3.88 -0.03 16.89
C LEU A 247 3.30 -0.18 18.31
N GLU A 248 3.38 -1.38 18.89
CA GLU A 248 2.92 -1.66 20.25
C GLU A 248 3.58 -0.73 21.27
N GLN A 249 4.90 -0.56 21.18
CA GLN A 249 5.65 0.37 22.03
C GLN A 249 5.13 1.80 21.91
N SER A 250 4.76 2.24 20.69
CA SER A 250 4.19 3.58 20.48
C SER A 250 2.78 3.74 21.05
N TRP A 251 2.05 2.64 21.23
CA TRP A 251 0.74 2.60 21.89
C TRP A 251 0.85 2.35 23.41
N GLY A 252 2.06 2.11 23.90
CA GLY A 252 2.37 1.67 25.26
C GLY A 252 2.45 0.15 25.35
N ASP A 253 3.54 -0.37 25.92
CA ASP A 253 3.84 -1.81 26.01
C ASP A 253 2.62 -2.65 26.48
N GLY A 254 2.41 -3.80 25.85
CA GLY A 254 1.26 -4.68 26.10
C GLY A 254 -0.07 -4.11 25.61
N ALA A 255 -0.08 -3.14 24.69
CA ALA A 255 -1.32 -2.65 24.07
C ALA A 255 -2.05 -3.77 23.32
N PHE A 256 -1.32 -4.71 22.68
CA PHE A 256 -1.95 -5.83 22.00
C PHE A 256 -2.43 -6.90 22.99
N ASP A 257 -1.75 -7.06 24.12
CA ASP A 257 -2.20 -7.93 25.22
C ASP A 257 -3.46 -7.39 25.91
N ARG A 258 -3.59 -6.07 26.05
CA ARG A 258 -4.76 -5.41 26.64
C ARG A 258 -6.01 -5.50 25.76
N VAL A 259 -5.84 -5.53 24.43
CA VAL A 259 -6.92 -5.88 23.51
C VAL A 259 -7.37 -7.32 23.76
N ASN A 260 -6.47 -8.25 24.09
CA ASN A 260 -6.84 -9.64 24.43
C ASN A 260 -7.38 -9.82 25.86
N ALA A 261 -7.04 -8.94 26.81
CA ALA A 261 -7.34 -9.11 28.24
C ALA A 261 -8.72 -8.62 28.70
N GLN A 262 -9.55 -8.01 27.83
CA GLN A 262 -10.92 -7.59 28.17
C GLN A 262 -11.97 -8.71 28.07
N VAL A 263 -11.60 -9.95 28.34
CA VAL A 263 -12.49 -11.12 28.19
C VAL A 263 -12.85 -11.71 29.54
N ALA A 264 -14.12 -11.56 29.92
CA ALA A 264 -14.71 -12.41 30.95
C ALA A 264 -14.72 -13.88 30.49
N PRO A 265 -14.56 -14.87 31.40
CA PRO A 265 -14.59 -16.28 31.04
C PRO A 265 -15.85 -16.62 30.21
N GLY A 266 -15.65 -17.08 28.96
CA GLY A 266 -16.74 -17.45 28.05
C GLY A 266 -17.04 -16.45 26.91
N GLN A 267 -16.39 -15.29 26.85
CA GLN A 267 -16.46 -14.40 25.68
C GLN A 267 -15.33 -14.67 24.67
N LYS A 268 -15.57 -14.41 23.37
CA LYS A 268 -14.50 -14.43 22.35
C LYS A 268 -13.50 -13.31 22.64
N SER A 269 -12.20 -13.59 22.53
CA SER A 269 -11.12 -12.59 22.54
C SER A 269 -11.47 -11.41 21.62
N PRO A 270 -11.26 -10.14 22.03
CA PRO A 270 -11.38 -9.01 21.14
C PRO A 270 -10.37 -9.25 20.03
N GLU A 271 -10.89 -9.48 18.83
CA GLU A 271 -10.06 -9.59 17.65
C GLU A 271 -9.28 -8.27 17.52
N LEU A 272 -7.97 -8.37 17.27
CA LEU A 272 -7.17 -7.22 16.87
C LEU A 272 -7.92 -6.45 15.76
N PRO A 273 -7.77 -5.14 15.62
CA PRO A 273 -8.57 -4.35 14.67
C PRO A 273 -8.30 -4.68 13.18
N TRP A 274 -7.53 -5.72 12.91
CA TRP A 274 -7.19 -6.25 11.60
C TRP A 274 -7.19 -7.78 11.60
N VAL A 275 -7.42 -8.33 10.41
CA VAL A 275 -7.36 -9.75 10.09
C VAL A 275 -6.36 -9.93 8.95
N LEU A 276 -5.40 -10.84 9.09
CA LEU A 276 -4.54 -11.25 7.97
C LEU A 276 -5.42 -11.95 6.94
N LEU A 277 -5.52 -11.40 5.72
CA LEU A 277 -6.46 -11.88 4.71
C LEU A 277 -5.98 -13.16 4.05
N ARG A 278 -4.69 -13.20 3.63
CA ARG A 278 -4.05 -14.31 2.90
C ARG A 278 -2.59 -14.01 2.57
N ASP A 279 -1.81 -15.07 2.50
CA ASP A 279 -0.60 -15.15 1.68
C ASP A 279 -1.03 -15.37 0.22
N GLY A 280 -0.46 -14.64 -0.73
CA GLY A 280 -0.78 -14.78 -2.14
C GLY A 280 -0.30 -16.13 -2.68
N ILE A 281 -1.11 -17.19 -2.58
CA ILE A 281 -0.83 -18.46 -3.27
C ILE A 281 -2.06 -18.95 -4.05
N SER A 282 -1.70 -19.32 -5.29
CA SER A 282 -2.29 -20.07 -6.40
C SER A 282 -3.72 -20.60 -6.31
N SER A 283 -4.41 -20.36 -7.43
CA SER A 283 -5.38 -21.27 -8.06
C SER A 283 -5.26 -22.72 -7.61
N ALA A 284 -6.36 -23.28 -7.13
CA ALA A 284 -6.85 -24.52 -7.73
C ALA A 284 -7.64 -24.14 -8.99
#